data_AF-A0A3M1RMQ0-F1
#
_entry.id   AF-A0A3M1RMQ0-F1
#
_cell.length_a   1.000
_cell.length_b   1.000
_cell.length_c   1.000
_cell.angle_alpha   90.00
_cell.angle_beta   90.00
_cell.angle_gamma   90.00
#
_symmetry.space_group_name_H-M   'P 1'
#
loop_
_entity.id
_entity.type
_entity.pdbx_description
1 polymer ?
#
loop_
_entity_poly.entity_id
_entity_poly.type
_entity_poly.pdbx_seq_one_letter_code
_entity_poly.pdbx_strand_id
1 'polypeptide(L)'
;MSDANLNRRQFVHGTAAAAAAATAAGRAAQAAAAPEAGDPTKTRSYNENMEYRRLGRTGLWISAVSMGGHWKKIPYGYGTPEFKKNRREVIYAAMDHGINYIDACWDHEVITYGEAVKERREEIYFGYSFGGHESRFPNWGGSLEKMKESLDMGLKAGGLEYVDLWRITMHEQTSRRNTEAEIEIAM
;
A
#
# COMPACT_ATOMS: atom_id res chain seq x y z
N MET A 1 1.85 20.71 40.30
CA MET A 1 0.94 19.96 39.40
C MET A 1 1.71 18.73 38.96
N SER A 2 1.26 17.54 39.33
CA SER A 2 2.00 16.29 39.13
C SER A 2 1.84 15.80 37.69
N ASP A 3 2.94 15.73 36.94
CA ASP A 3 2.99 15.03 35.65
C ASP A 3 2.85 13.52 35.88
N ALA A 4 1.64 13.01 35.67
CA ALA A 4 1.38 11.58 35.72
C ALA A 4 1.98 10.92 34.47
N ASN A 5 3.14 10.30 34.62
CA ASN A 5 3.76 9.43 33.62
C ASN A 5 2.87 8.20 33.36
N LEU A 6 1.90 8.34 32.46
CA LEU A 6 1.08 7.25 31.96
C LEU A 6 1.94 6.33 31.09
N ASN A 7 2.09 5.08 31.50
CA ASN A 7 2.77 4.10 30.64
C ASN A 7 1.82 3.58 29.54
N ARG A 8 2.39 3.04 28.45
CA ARG A 8 1.63 2.55 27.28
C ARG A 8 0.49 1.59 27.66
N ARG A 9 0.69 0.75 28.68
CA ARG A 9 -0.31 -0.21 29.16
C ARG A 9 -1.50 0.49 29.80
N GLN A 10 -1.25 1.51 30.64
CA GLN A 10 -2.29 2.33 31.25
C GLN A 10 -3.06 3.16 30.21
N PHE A 11 -2.38 3.67 29.18
CA PHE A 11 -3.03 4.36 28.07
C PHE A 11 -3.99 3.43 27.29
N VAL A 12 -3.55 2.23 26.93
CA VAL A 12 -4.38 1.24 26.19
C VAL A 12 -5.57 0.76 27.04
N HIS A 13 -5.38 0.50 28.34
CA HIS A 13 -6.49 0.08 29.20
C HIS A 13 -7.49 1.22 29.49
N GLY A 14 -7.00 2.44 29.73
CA GLY A 14 -7.85 3.60 29.99
C GLY A 14 -8.67 4.00 28.75
N THR A 15 -8.07 3.94 27.56
CA THR A 15 -8.76 4.21 26.29
C THR A 15 -9.75 3.10 25.93
N ALA A 16 -9.46 1.83 26.22
CA ALA A 16 -10.40 0.72 25.98
C ALA A 16 -11.70 0.86 26.80
N ALA A 17 -11.60 1.28 28.06
CA ALA A 17 -12.78 1.48 28.93
C ALA A 17 -13.62 2.72 28.52
N ALA A 18 -12.97 3.83 28.17
CA ALA A 18 -13.66 5.03 27.68
C ALA A 18 -14.28 4.83 26.29
N ALA A 19 -13.61 4.09 25.40
CA ALA A 19 -14.14 3.76 24.08
C ALA A 19 -15.33 2.81 24.14
N ALA A 20 -15.37 1.85 25.08
CA ALA A 20 -16.50 0.94 25.26
C ALA A 20 -17.80 1.67 25.69
N ALA A 21 -17.68 2.69 26.55
CA ALA A 21 -18.83 3.49 27.00
C ALA A 21 -19.33 4.47 25.92
N ALA A 22 -18.42 5.10 25.16
CA ALA A 22 -18.77 6.02 24.07
C ALA A 22 -19.31 5.29 22.83
N THR A 23 -18.87 4.05 22.57
CA THR A 23 -19.34 3.27 21.40
C THR A 23 -20.75 2.73 21.56
N ALA A 24 -21.24 2.49 22.78
CA ALA A 24 -22.61 2.03 23.00
C ALA A 24 -23.66 3.11 22.66
N ALA A 25 -23.38 4.37 22.96
CA ALA A 25 -24.28 5.49 22.66
C ALA A 25 -24.10 6.05 21.23
N GLY A 26 -22.87 6.03 20.67
CA GLY A 26 -22.57 6.56 19.34
C GLY A 26 -22.91 5.63 18.17
N ARG A 27 -23.01 4.31 18.39
CA ARG A 27 -23.31 3.35 17.32
C ARG A 27 -24.73 3.45 16.76
N ALA A 28 -25.66 4.06 17.48
CA ALA A 28 -27.02 4.26 17.00
C ALA A 28 -27.15 5.41 15.98
N ALA A 29 -26.19 6.35 15.92
CA ALA A 29 -26.37 7.61 15.19
C ALA A 29 -25.57 7.75 13.88
N GLN A 30 -24.58 6.91 13.59
CA GLN A 30 -23.87 7.01 12.31
C GLN A 30 -23.15 5.73 11.88
N ALA A 31 -23.87 4.60 11.86
CA ALA A 31 -23.53 3.56 10.89
C ALA A 31 -24.05 4.05 9.53
N ALA A 32 -23.29 4.91 8.85
CA ALA A 32 -23.44 5.00 7.40
C ALA A 32 -23.31 3.57 6.91
N ALA A 33 -24.41 3.01 6.37
CA ALA A 33 -24.45 1.63 5.92
C ALA A 33 -23.17 1.37 5.12
N ALA A 34 -22.38 0.37 5.56
CA ALA A 34 -21.25 -0.05 4.76
C ALA A 34 -21.81 -0.26 3.34
N PRO A 35 -21.19 0.32 2.28
CA PRO A 35 -21.69 0.15 0.93
C PRO A 35 -21.90 -1.34 0.69
N GLU A 36 -23.00 -1.72 0.04
CA GLU A 36 -23.35 -3.13 -0.25
C GLU A 36 -22.06 -3.89 -0.55
N ALA A 37 -21.82 -4.94 0.22
CA ALA A 37 -20.62 -5.74 0.07
C ALA A 37 -20.66 -6.33 -1.35
N GLY A 38 -19.87 -5.73 -2.25
CA GLY A 38 -19.80 -6.18 -3.63
C GLY A 38 -19.44 -7.67 -3.69
N ASP A 39 -19.79 -8.33 -4.78
CA ASP A 39 -19.50 -9.75 -4.96
C ASP A 39 -17.97 -9.98 -5.11
N PRO A 40 -17.31 -10.70 -4.17
CA PRO A 40 -15.87 -10.96 -4.26
C PRO A 40 -15.50 -11.80 -5.49
N THR A 41 -16.43 -12.55 -6.08
CA THR A 41 -16.18 -13.36 -7.28
C THR A 41 -15.95 -12.51 -8.53
N LYS A 42 -16.31 -11.22 -8.48
CA LYS A 42 -16.08 -10.25 -9.56
C LYS A 42 -14.78 -9.46 -9.40
N THR A 43 -13.95 -9.81 -8.42
CA THR A 43 -12.65 -9.16 -8.24
C THR A 43 -11.66 -9.58 -9.32
N ARG A 44 -10.57 -8.81 -9.44
CA ARG A 44 -9.46 -9.13 -10.34
C ARG A 44 -8.77 -10.43 -9.92
N SER A 45 -8.29 -11.23 -10.89
CA SER A 45 -7.63 -12.52 -10.64
C SER A 45 -8.38 -13.37 -9.60
N TYR A 46 -9.70 -13.54 -9.75
CA TYR A 46 -10.49 -14.35 -8.83
C TYR A 46 -10.12 -15.84 -8.93
N ASN A 47 -9.97 -16.51 -7.79
CA ASN A 47 -9.82 -17.96 -7.67
C ASN A 47 -10.63 -18.44 -6.46
N GLU A 48 -11.43 -19.49 -6.62
CA GLU A 48 -12.28 -20.05 -5.55
C GLU A 48 -11.50 -20.56 -4.33
N ASN A 49 -10.21 -20.87 -4.50
CA ASN A 49 -9.33 -21.33 -3.43
C ASN A 49 -8.63 -20.18 -2.68
N MET A 50 -8.84 -18.93 -3.10
CA MET A 50 -8.28 -17.74 -2.46
C MET A 50 -9.34 -17.04 -1.61
N GLU A 51 -8.97 -16.65 -0.39
CA GLU A 51 -9.80 -15.78 0.44
C GLU A 51 -9.63 -14.32 -0.01
N TYR A 52 -10.73 -13.58 -0.17
CA TYR A 52 -10.71 -12.15 -0.48
C TYR A 52 -11.33 -11.34 0.65
N ARG A 53 -10.69 -10.22 0.99
CA ARG A 53 -11.14 -9.29 2.03
C ARG A 53 -11.28 -7.90 1.45
N ARG A 54 -12.30 -7.19 1.93
CA ARG A 54 -12.54 -5.82 1.52
C ARG A 54 -11.47 -4.89 2.08
N LEU A 55 -10.90 -4.03 1.22
CA LEU A 55 -9.93 -3.01 1.65
C LEU A 55 -10.67 -1.78 2.23
N GLY A 56 -11.16 -1.91 3.46
CA GLY A 56 -11.87 -0.84 4.15
C GLY A 56 -13.09 -0.36 3.37
N ARG A 57 -13.14 0.95 3.07
CA ARG A 57 -14.28 1.60 2.38
C ARG A 57 -14.04 1.83 0.89
N THR A 58 -12.92 1.36 0.32
CA THR A 58 -12.57 1.61 -1.09
C THR A 58 -13.49 0.86 -2.06
N GLY A 59 -14.17 -0.19 -1.60
CA GLY A 59 -14.95 -1.07 -2.47
C GLY A 59 -14.12 -2.17 -3.13
N LEU A 60 -12.80 -2.18 -2.95
CA LEU A 60 -11.92 -3.20 -3.52
C LEU A 60 -11.92 -4.48 -2.69
N TRP A 61 -11.85 -5.61 -3.37
CA TRP A 61 -11.67 -6.94 -2.79
C TRP A 61 -10.26 -7.44 -3.06
N ILE A 62 -9.44 -7.50 -2.03
CA ILE A 62 -8.02 -7.86 -2.11
C ILE A 62 -7.82 -9.27 -1.58
N SER A 63 -6.99 -10.06 -2.25
CA SER A 63 -6.60 -11.39 -1.80
C SER A 63 -5.98 -11.33 -0.40
N ALA A 64 -6.24 -12.34 0.44
CA ALA A 64 -5.77 -12.37 1.82
C ALA A 64 -4.24 -12.34 1.94
N VAL A 65 -3.54 -12.75 0.88
CA VAL A 65 -2.10 -12.59 0.67
C VAL A 65 -1.85 -11.79 -0.60
N SER A 66 -0.78 -11.00 -0.64
CA SER A 66 -0.44 -10.12 -1.76
C SER A 66 0.99 -10.29 -2.22
N MET A 67 1.30 -9.82 -3.43
CA MET A 67 2.65 -9.83 -3.98
C MET A 67 3.45 -8.65 -3.44
N GLY A 68 4.52 -8.92 -2.69
CA GLY A 68 5.45 -7.89 -2.22
C GLY A 68 6.38 -7.38 -3.33
N GLY A 69 6.65 -6.08 -3.29
CA GLY A 69 7.59 -5.33 -4.15
C GLY A 69 9.00 -5.90 -4.13
N HIS A 70 9.51 -6.13 -2.93
CA HIS A 70 10.89 -6.55 -2.74
C HIS A 70 11.13 -7.99 -3.23
N TRP A 71 12.06 -8.14 -4.17
CA TRP A 71 12.73 -9.41 -4.43
C TRP A 71 14.13 -9.39 -3.80
N LYS A 72 14.48 -10.45 -3.09
CA LYS A 72 15.82 -10.64 -2.54
C LYS A 72 16.28 -12.06 -2.83
N LYS A 73 17.59 -12.21 -3.05
CA LYS A 73 18.26 -13.53 -3.20
C LYS A 73 17.72 -14.39 -4.36
N ILE A 74 17.46 -13.77 -5.51
CA ILE A 74 17.19 -14.51 -6.76
C ILE A 74 18.49 -14.65 -7.57
N PRO A 75 18.65 -15.71 -8.38
CA PRO A 75 19.90 -16.00 -9.08
C PRO A 75 20.13 -15.15 -10.34
N TYR A 76 19.22 -14.21 -10.64
CA TYR A 76 19.24 -13.40 -11.86
C TYR A 76 19.60 -11.96 -11.54
N GLY A 77 20.49 -11.36 -12.33
CA GLY A 77 20.86 -9.95 -12.21
C GLY A 77 19.69 -9.03 -12.55
N TYR A 78 19.58 -7.90 -11.86
CA TYR A 78 18.52 -6.93 -12.13
C TYR A 78 18.51 -6.49 -13.60
N GLY A 79 17.33 -6.50 -14.22
CA GLY A 79 17.12 -6.06 -15.60
C GLY A 79 17.53 -7.05 -16.70
N THR A 80 18.16 -8.20 -16.38
CA THR A 80 18.50 -9.20 -17.40
C THR A 80 17.24 -9.86 -17.97
N PRO A 81 17.31 -10.47 -19.17
CA PRO A 81 16.17 -11.21 -19.75
C PRO A 81 15.63 -12.30 -18.81
N GLU A 82 16.51 -13.03 -18.12
CA GLU A 82 16.13 -14.09 -17.18
C GLU A 82 15.43 -13.52 -15.95
N PHE A 83 15.90 -12.38 -15.44
CA PHE A 83 15.25 -11.66 -14.36
C PHE A 83 13.83 -11.24 -14.77
N LYS A 84 13.69 -10.56 -15.91
CA LYS A 84 12.38 -10.08 -16.41
C LYS A 84 11.41 -11.24 -16.63
N LYS A 85 11.87 -12.31 -17.26
CA LYS A 85 11.11 -13.55 -17.43
C LYS A 85 10.65 -14.10 -16.08
N ASN A 86 11.57 -14.23 -15.13
CA ASN A 86 11.27 -14.77 -13.81
C ASN A 86 10.27 -13.90 -13.04
N ARG A 87 10.39 -12.57 -13.09
CA ARG A 87 9.43 -11.66 -12.42
C ARG A 87 8.03 -11.80 -13.00
N ARG A 88 7.89 -11.86 -14.33
CA ARG A 88 6.61 -12.11 -15.01
C ARG A 88 6.02 -13.47 -14.62
N GLU A 89 6.79 -14.54 -14.72
CA GLU A 89 6.32 -15.90 -14.42
C GLU A 89 5.86 -16.05 -12.97
N VAL A 90 6.60 -15.47 -12.02
CA VAL A 90 6.21 -15.49 -10.60
C VAL A 90 4.91 -14.72 -10.37
N ILE A 91 4.77 -13.52 -10.96
CA ILE A 91 3.55 -12.72 -10.79
C ILE A 91 2.34 -13.43 -11.44
N TYR A 92 2.50 -13.98 -12.65
CA TYR A 92 1.41 -14.67 -13.33
C TYR A 92 0.99 -15.93 -12.57
N ALA A 93 1.94 -16.72 -12.06
CA ALA A 93 1.62 -17.86 -11.22
C ALA A 93 0.86 -17.44 -9.94
N ALA A 94 1.21 -16.30 -9.35
CA ALA A 94 0.49 -15.73 -8.21
C ALA A 94 -0.96 -15.36 -8.59
N MET A 95 -1.14 -14.68 -9.72
CA MET A 95 -2.44 -14.27 -10.26
C MET A 95 -3.34 -15.48 -10.54
N ASP A 96 -2.79 -16.52 -11.15
CA ASP A 96 -3.53 -17.74 -11.47
C ASP A 96 -4.03 -18.47 -10.20
N HIS A 97 -3.36 -18.25 -9.06
CA HIS A 97 -3.77 -18.76 -7.73
C HIS A 97 -4.56 -17.75 -6.90
N GLY A 98 -5.01 -16.65 -7.50
CA GLY A 98 -5.93 -15.71 -6.87
C GLY A 98 -5.29 -14.44 -6.29
N ILE A 99 -3.96 -14.29 -6.32
CA ILE A 99 -3.30 -13.08 -5.82
C ILE A 99 -3.60 -11.92 -6.76
N ASN A 100 -4.25 -10.88 -6.24
CA ASN A 100 -4.76 -9.79 -7.06
C ASN A 100 -4.25 -8.41 -6.66
N TYR A 101 -3.22 -8.32 -5.82
CA TYR A 101 -2.62 -7.05 -5.42
C TYR A 101 -1.10 -7.13 -5.40
N ILE A 102 -0.46 -6.12 -6.00
CA ILE A 102 0.99 -5.86 -5.91
C ILE A 102 1.21 -4.69 -4.95
N ASP A 103 2.12 -4.87 -4.00
CA ASP A 103 2.65 -3.84 -3.13
C ASP A 103 4.03 -3.39 -3.66
N ALA A 104 4.07 -2.43 -4.59
CA ALA A 104 5.31 -1.80 -5.03
C ALA A 104 5.56 -0.51 -4.23
N CYS A 105 6.71 -0.42 -3.58
CA CYS A 105 7.06 0.64 -2.65
C CYS A 105 8.24 1.50 -3.12
N TRP A 106 9.05 1.01 -4.06
CA TRP A 106 10.28 1.66 -4.52
C TRP A 106 10.39 1.71 -6.06
N ASP A 107 11.28 2.56 -6.56
CA ASP A 107 11.39 2.87 -8.00
C ASP A 107 11.60 1.64 -8.90
N HIS A 108 12.58 0.80 -8.58
CA HIS A 108 12.88 -0.42 -9.32
C HIS A 108 11.72 -1.41 -9.29
N GLU A 109 10.95 -1.45 -8.20
CA GLU A 109 9.78 -2.33 -8.06
C GLU A 109 8.66 -1.90 -8.99
N VAL A 110 8.34 -0.60 -9.02
CA VAL A 110 7.37 -0.03 -9.94
C VAL A 110 7.76 -0.32 -11.39
N ILE A 111 9.03 -0.08 -11.75
CA ILE A 111 9.54 -0.31 -13.11
C ILE A 111 9.43 -1.80 -13.48
N THR A 112 9.92 -2.67 -12.60
CA THR A 112 9.96 -4.11 -12.87
C THR A 112 8.57 -4.72 -12.94
N TYR A 113 7.70 -4.38 -12.00
CA TYR A 113 6.38 -4.97 -11.91
C TYR A 113 5.41 -4.34 -12.90
N GLY A 114 5.57 -3.07 -13.24
CA GLY A 114 4.87 -2.43 -14.35
C GLY A 114 5.17 -3.13 -15.69
N GLU A 115 6.45 -3.42 -15.97
CA GLU A 115 6.84 -4.21 -17.14
C GLU A 115 6.28 -5.63 -17.08
N ALA A 116 6.36 -6.30 -15.92
CA ALA A 116 5.94 -7.69 -15.76
C ALA A 116 4.44 -7.91 -15.96
N VAL A 117 3.59 -6.96 -15.53
CA VAL A 117 2.12 -7.09 -15.63
C VAL A 117 1.54 -6.48 -16.89
N LYS A 118 2.35 -5.93 -17.79
CA LYS A 118 1.87 -5.13 -18.93
C LYS A 118 0.75 -5.80 -19.73
N GLU A 119 0.83 -7.11 -19.97
CA GLU A 119 -0.17 -7.86 -20.75
C GLU A 119 -1.42 -8.24 -19.95
N ARG A 120 -1.35 -8.20 -18.61
CA ARG A 120 -2.42 -8.57 -17.68
C ARG A 120 -2.72 -7.45 -16.67
N ARG A 121 -2.49 -6.19 -17.06
CA ARG A 121 -2.55 -5.04 -16.13
C ARG A 121 -3.91 -4.88 -15.47
N GLU A 122 -4.98 -5.15 -16.21
CA GLU A 122 -6.37 -5.06 -15.74
C GLU A 122 -6.77 -6.21 -14.81
N GLU A 123 -5.95 -7.27 -14.72
CA GLU A 123 -6.22 -8.45 -13.90
C GLU A 123 -5.56 -8.36 -12.51
N ILE A 124 -4.84 -7.29 -12.19
CA ILE A 124 -4.21 -7.11 -10.88
C ILE A 124 -4.33 -5.67 -10.39
N TYR A 125 -4.56 -5.47 -9.09
CA TYR A 125 -4.48 -4.16 -8.46
C TYR A 125 -3.02 -3.79 -8.21
N PHE A 126 -2.65 -2.57 -8.58
CA PHE A 126 -1.30 -2.06 -8.44
C PHE A 126 -1.23 -1.03 -7.33
N GLY A 127 -0.72 -1.44 -6.17
CA GLY A 127 -0.31 -0.58 -5.08
C GLY A 127 1.03 0.05 -5.38
N TYR A 128 1.07 1.37 -5.32
CA TYR A 128 2.18 2.17 -5.81
C TYR A 128 2.69 3.14 -4.75
N SER A 129 4.01 3.23 -4.66
CA SER A 129 4.78 4.27 -4.00
C SER A 129 6.08 4.42 -4.78
N PHE A 130 6.58 5.63 -4.92
CA PHE A 130 7.82 5.92 -5.63
C PHE A 130 8.89 6.42 -4.66
N GLY A 131 9.19 5.57 -3.67
CA GLY A 131 9.74 5.99 -2.37
C GLY A 131 10.96 6.91 -2.38
N GLY A 132 11.77 6.97 -3.42
CA GLY A 132 12.87 7.93 -3.55
C GLY A 132 12.45 9.39 -3.82
N HIS A 133 11.17 9.64 -4.14
CA HIS A 133 10.64 10.93 -4.58
C HIS A 133 9.35 11.30 -3.82
N GLU A 134 9.26 10.93 -2.53
CA GLU A 134 8.02 11.10 -1.74
C GLU A 134 8.20 11.94 -0.46
N SER A 135 7.16 11.96 0.38
CA SER A 135 6.89 12.92 1.46
C SER A 135 7.97 13.12 2.51
N ARG A 136 9.01 12.27 2.59
CA ARG A 136 10.12 12.49 3.52
C ARG A 136 11.23 13.36 2.94
N PHE A 137 11.31 13.47 1.63
CA PHE A 137 12.40 14.19 0.96
C PHE A 137 12.00 15.65 0.81
N PRO A 138 12.79 16.62 1.31
CA PRO A 138 12.41 18.04 1.28
C PRO A 138 12.11 18.61 -0.10
N ASN A 139 12.69 18.03 -1.15
CA ASN A 139 12.45 18.45 -2.54
C ASN A 139 11.13 17.91 -3.12
N TRP A 140 10.45 17.01 -2.39
CA TRP A 140 9.26 16.28 -2.85
C TRP A 140 8.07 16.45 -1.91
N GLY A 141 8.27 16.22 -0.61
CA GLY A 141 7.25 16.39 0.43
C GLY A 141 6.85 17.84 0.68
N GLY A 142 5.74 18.04 1.40
CA GLY A 142 5.21 19.37 1.73
C GLY A 142 4.64 20.17 0.55
N SER A 143 4.66 19.62 -0.67
CA SER A 143 4.15 20.29 -1.87
C SER A 143 3.32 19.34 -2.73
N LEU A 144 2.04 19.67 -2.91
CA LEU A 144 1.13 18.90 -3.78
C LEU A 144 1.63 18.82 -5.23
N GLU A 145 2.20 19.90 -5.76
CA GLU A 145 2.72 19.96 -7.13
C GLU A 145 3.86 18.95 -7.33
N LYS A 146 4.86 19.00 -6.46
CA LYS A 146 5.98 18.06 -6.45
C LYS A 146 5.57 16.60 -6.25
N MET A 147 4.58 16.33 -5.39
CA MET A 147 4.05 14.97 -5.22
C MET A 147 3.37 14.46 -6.50
N LYS A 148 2.64 15.33 -7.23
CA LYS A 148 2.07 14.97 -8.53
C LYS A 148 3.14 14.76 -9.60
N GLU A 149 4.18 15.59 -9.62
CA GLU A 149 5.34 15.40 -10.50
C GLU A 149 6.00 14.03 -10.25
N SER A 150 6.17 13.64 -8.98
CA SER A 150 6.68 12.30 -8.65
C SER A 150 5.74 11.18 -9.10
N LEU A 151 4.42 11.36 -9.01
CA LEU A 151 3.47 10.38 -9.51
C LEU A 151 3.63 10.20 -11.03
N ASP A 152 3.64 11.30 -11.79
CA ASP A 152 3.79 11.27 -13.25
C ASP A 152 5.13 10.63 -13.66
N MET A 153 6.20 10.93 -12.94
CA MET A 153 7.52 10.32 -13.15
C MET A 153 7.48 8.80 -12.98
N GLY A 154 6.89 8.30 -11.87
CA GLY A 154 6.86 6.87 -11.60
C GLY A 154 5.88 6.12 -12.51
N LEU A 155 4.74 6.72 -12.87
CA LEU A 155 3.83 6.17 -13.89
C LEU A 155 4.56 5.99 -15.23
N LYS A 156 5.26 7.04 -15.69
CA LYS A 156 6.05 6.99 -16.93
C LYS A 156 7.16 5.95 -16.85
N ALA A 157 7.92 5.91 -15.75
CA ALA A 157 9.01 4.94 -15.56
C ALA A 157 8.51 3.49 -15.51
N GLY A 158 7.35 3.27 -14.88
CA GLY A 158 6.67 1.96 -14.81
C GLY A 158 5.96 1.54 -16.09
N GLY A 159 5.82 2.44 -17.07
CA GLY A 159 4.96 2.19 -18.24
C GLY A 159 3.49 2.00 -17.85
N LEU A 160 3.03 2.68 -16.81
CA LEU A 160 1.68 2.60 -16.26
C LEU A 160 0.88 3.84 -16.65
N GLU A 161 -0.36 3.66 -17.09
CA GLU A 161 -1.29 4.76 -17.31
C GLU A 161 -1.99 5.20 -16.01
N TYR A 162 -2.15 4.27 -15.07
CA TYR A 162 -2.78 4.49 -13.78
C TYR A 162 -2.28 3.48 -12.73
N VAL A 163 -2.51 3.81 -11.46
CA VAL A 163 -2.33 2.92 -10.30
C VAL A 163 -3.63 2.84 -9.51
N ASP A 164 -3.87 1.71 -8.87
CA ASP A 164 -5.14 1.45 -8.17
C ASP A 164 -5.13 2.04 -6.76
N LEU A 165 -3.96 2.02 -6.11
CA LEU A 165 -3.72 2.69 -4.84
C LEU A 165 -2.37 3.39 -4.86
N TRP A 166 -2.40 4.73 -4.82
CA TRP A 166 -1.22 5.49 -4.45
C TRP A 166 -1.12 5.53 -2.93
N ARG A 167 -0.08 4.87 -2.40
CA ARG A 167 0.26 4.86 -0.99
C ARG A 167 1.45 5.77 -0.83
N ILE A 168 1.31 6.82 -0.04
CA ILE A 168 2.42 7.71 0.26
C ILE A 168 3.29 7.02 1.31
N THR A 169 4.52 6.69 0.94
CA THR A 169 5.50 6.07 1.81
C THR A 169 6.37 7.13 2.46
N MET A 170 6.58 6.94 3.77
CA MET A 170 7.58 7.66 4.51
C MET A 170 8.76 6.72 4.77
N HIS A 171 9.90 6.97 4.11
CA HIS A 171 11.09 6.15 4.27
C HIS A 171 11.54 6.09 5.74
N GLU A 172 11.41 4.91 6.36
CA GLU A 172 11.66 4.72 7.78
C GLU A 172 13.09 5.11 8.20
N GLN A 173 13.21 5.64 9.42
CA GLN A 173 14.49 6.01 10.02
C GLN A 173 14.53 5.46 11.44
N THR A 174 14.80 4.16 11.56
CA THR A 174 14.86 3.47 12.86
C THR A 174 16.03 3.89 13.74
N SER A 175 17.07 4.50 13.18
CA SER A 175 18.32 4.82 13.88
C SER A 175 18.42 6.25 14.42
N ARG A 176 17.45 7.14 14.13
CA ARG A 176 17.49 8.54 14.59
C ARG A 176 16.11 9.12 14.87
N ARG A 177 16.08 10.24 15.61
CA ARG A 177 14.89 11.07 15.76
C ARG A 177 14.67 11.88 14.48
N ASN A 178 13.41 12.10 14.11
CA ASN A 178 13.06 13.06 13.06
C ASN A 178 13.28 14.48 13.59
N THR A 179 13.72 15.40 12.74
CA THR A 179 13.73 16.83 13.04
C THR A 179 12.31 17.41 12.98
N GLU A 180 12.08 18.59 13.55
CA GLU A 180 10.79 19.28 13.44
C GLU A 180 10.40 19.53 11.98
N ALA A 181 11.36 19.98 11.16
CA ALA A 181 11.15 20.17 9.73
C ALA A 181 10.72 18.88 9.02
N GLU A 182 11.30 17.72 9.36
CA GLU A 182 10.89 16.43 8.78
C GLU A 182 9.50 15.98 9.19
N ILE A 183 9.02 16.42 10.36
CA ILE A 183 7.66 16.18 10.82
C ILE A 183 6.70 17.10 10.08
N GLU A 184 7.02 18.39 9.96
CA GLU A 184 6.20 19.38 9.25
C GLU A 184 6.02 19.04 7.77
N ILE A 185 7.07 18.57 7.09
CA ILE A 185 6.99 18.17 5.68
C ILE A 185 6.04 16.97 5.47
N ALA A 186 5.87 16.12 6.50
CA ALA A 186 5.07 14.90 6.44
C ALA A 186 3.60 15.09 6.85
N MET A 187 3.24 16.22 7.47
CA MET A 187 1.87 16.55 7.88
C MET A 187 1.12 17.33 6.80
#